data_AF-A0A3P9CEZ4-F1
#
_entry.id   AF-A0A3P9CEZ4-F1
#
_cell.length_a   1.000
_cell.length_b   1.000
_cell.length_c   1.000
_cell.angle_alpha   90.00
_cell.angle_beta   90.00
_cell.angle_gamma   90.00
#
_symmetry.space_group_name_H-M   'P 1'
#
loop_
_entity.id
_entity.type
_entity.pdbx_description
1 polymer ?
#
loop_
_entity_poly.entity_id
_entity_poly.type
_entity_poly.pdbx_seq_one_letter_code
_entity_poly.pdbx_strand_id
1 'polypeptide(L)'
;MTEDLEEQEDELLALQSIFDADEFVRDESKSAGEIRVCVELPVGFSVALREGKSEAPGFLRQYDISFLPPLLLNFGLPEDYPSSSPPSFSLTCSWLTHTQLAALRAHLADLYEATGGAVVLFSWVQFLREDALRFLNIHSKLDLPPDERSTLHYNQDQHDCGQDFSWCCALRLTTKNGKTHLQEYVCENHRK
;
A
#
# COMPACT_ATOMS: atom_id res chain seq x y z
N MET A 1 23.23 26.30 -5.70
CA MET A 1 22.72 24.94 -5.51
C MET A 1 22.59 24.32 -6.88
N THR A 2 22.61 23.00 -7.02
CA THR A 2 22.26 22.37 -8.30
C THR A 2 20.77 22.59 -8.53
N GLU A 3 20.35 22.84 -9.77
CA GLU A 3 18.93 23.07 -10.14
C GLU A 3 18.04 21.93 -9.62
N ASP A 4 18.54 20.70 -9.68
CA ASP A 4 17.95 19.49 -9.09
C ASP A 4 17.56 19.64 -7.61
N LEU A 5 18.42 20.20 -6.76
CA LEU A 5 18.12 20.35 -5.33
C LEU A 5 17.03 21.40 -5.08
N GLU A 6 16.97 22.44 -5.92
CA GLU A 6 15.90 23.44 -5.83
C GLU A 6 14.56 22.82 -6.27
N GLU A 7 14.55 22.03 -7.34
CA GLU A 7 13.35 21.31 -7.79
C GLU A 7 12.87 20.26 -6.78
N GLN A 8 13.79 19.56 -6.11
CA GLN A 8 13.45 18.63 -5.01
C GLN A 8 12.73 19.33 -3.86
N GLU A 9 13.27 20.45 -3.40
CA GLU A 9 12.67 21.21 -2.30
C GLU A 9 11.31 21.77 -2.68
N ASP A 10 11.17 22.31 -3.90
CA ASP A 10 9.91 22.83 -4.41
C ASP A 10 8.85 21.71 -4.54
N GLU A 11 9.23 20.51 -5.01
CA GLU A 11 8.33 19.36 -5.06
C GLU A 11 7.87 18.95 -3.66
N LEU A 12 8.78 18.83 -2.69
CA LEU A 12 8.45 18.43 -1.32
C LEU A 12 7.54 19.45 -0.63
N LEU A 13 7.78 20.76 -0.84
CA LEU A 13 6.93 21.82 -0.31
C LEU A 13 5.54 21.83 -0.94
N ALA A 14 5.45 21.57 -2.25
CA ALA A 14 4.18 21.41 -2.94
C ALA A 14 3.40 20.22 -2.37
N LEU A 15 4.04 19.06 -2.19
CA LEU A 15 3.40 17.88 -1.59
C LEU A 15 2.90 18.18 -0.17
N GLN A 16 3.69 18.88 0.65
CA GLN A 16 3.31 19.27 2.01
C GLN A 16 2.10 20.23 2.05
N SER A 17 1.87 20.97 0.96
CA SER A 17 0.73 21.89 0.84
C SER A 17 -0.52 21.21 0.27
N ILE A 18 -0.34 20.16 -0.51
CA ILE A 18 -1.43 19.41 -1.17
C ILE A 18 -1.99 18.34 -0.23
N PHE A 19 -1.12 17.64 0.50
CA PHE A 19 -1.48 16.49 1.32
C PHE A 19 -1.52 16.85 2.80
N ASP A 20 -2.48 16.23 3.51
CA ASP A 20 -2.57 16.36 4.96
C ASP A 20 -1.40 15.64 5.65
N ALA A 21 -1.15 15.98 6.93
CA ALA A 21 -0.02 15.46 7.70
C ALA A 21 -0.10 13.94 7.99
N ASP A 22 -1.27 13.32 7.82
CA ASP A 22 -1.45 11.87 7.89
C ASP A 22 -1.26 11.16 6.55
N GLU A 23 -1.41 11.89 5.43
CA GLU A 23 -1.16 11.41 4.07
C GLU A 23 0.30 11.53 3.67
N PHE A 24 0.98 12.63 4.01
CA PHE A 24 2.39 12.83 3.68
C PHE A 24 3.23 13.17 4.92
N VAL A 25 4.27 12.37 5.13
CA VAL A 25 5.27 12.57 6.17
C VAL A 25 6.64 12.76 5.51
N ARG A 26 7.12 14.00 5.47
CA ARG A 26 8.46 14.36 5.03
C ARG A 26 9.50 13.93 6.07
N ASP A 27 10.65 13.45 5.60
CA ASP A 27 11.84 13.33 6.44
C ASP A 27 12.60 14.66 6.45
N GLU A 28 12.64 15.35 7.59
CA GLU A 28 13.31 16.65 7.71
C GLU A 28 14.85 16.56 7.61
N SER A 29 15.42 15.36 7.70
CA SER A 29 16.87 15.15 7.71
C SER A 29 17.48 14.83 6.34
N LYS A 30 16.65 14.50 5.34
CA LYS A 30 17.07 14.10 3.99
C LYS A 30 15.96 14.37 2.98
N SER A 31 16.29 14.42 1.68
CA SER A 31 15.29 14.50 0.61
C SER A 31 14.51 13.19 0.48
N ALA A 32 13.62 12.87 1.43
CA ALA A 32 12.89 11.62 1.49
C ALA A 32 11.53 11.79 2.19
N GLY A 33 10.67 10.80 2.07
CA GLY A 33 9.38 10.83 2.76
C GLY A 33 8.57 9.55 2.59
N GLU A 34 7.40 9.59 3.21
CA GLU A 34 6.37 8.57 3.15
C GLU A 34 5.06 9.20 2.69
N ILE A 35 4.42 8.63 1.68
CA ILE A 35 3.08 9.02 1.22
C ILE A 35 2.13 7.84 1.38
N ARG A 36 1.00 8.06 2.04
CA ARG A 36 -0.11 7.12 2.18
C ARG A 36 -1.18 7.43 1.13
N VAL A 37 -1.25 6.60 0.11
CA VAL A 37 -2.18 6.79 -1.01
C VAL A 37 -3.43 5.96 -0.79
N CYS A 38 -4.54 6.63 -0.48
CA CYS A 38 -5.86 6.01 -0.49
C CYS A 38 -6.35 5.85 -1.93
N VAL A 39 -6.64 4.63 -2.35
CA VAL A 39 -7.18 4.36 -3.69
C VAL A 39 -8.66 4.72 -3.76
N GLU A 40 -9.08 5.29 -4.89
CA GLU A 40 -10.49 5.55 -5.14
C GLU A 40 -11.22 4.28 -5.55
N LEU A 41 -12.27 3.93 -4.80
CA LEU A 41 -13.06 2.74 -5.09
C LEU A 41 -14.24 3.09 -6.01
N PRO A 42 -14.49 2.29 -7.05
CA PRO A 42 -15.70 2.43 -7.84
C PRO A 42 -16.95 2.08 -7.03
N VAL A 43 -18.10 2.60 -7.46
CA VAL A 43 -19.38 2.34 -6.79
C VAL A 43 -19.70 0.84 -6.79
N GLY A 44 -20.05 0.31 -5.62
CA GLY A 44 -20.34 -1.12 -5.44
C GLY A 44 -19.10 -2.00 -5.35
N PHE A 45 -17.94 -1.42 -5.02
CA PHE A 45 -16.74 -2.21 -4.79
C PHE A 45 -16.89 -3.14 -3.59
N SER A 46 -16.35 -4.34 -3.74
CA SER A 46 -16.53 -5.40 -2.77
C SER A 46 -15.28 -6.24 -2.60
N VAL A 47 -15.14 -6.84 -1.43
CA VAL A 47 -14.05 -7.76 -1.10
C VAL A 47 -14.66 -9.14 -0.90
N ALA A 48 -14.06 -10.15 -1.55
CA ALA A 48 -14.40 -11.54 -1.31
C ALA A 48 -13.38 -12.17 -0.37
N LEU A 49 -13.91 -12.74 0.72
CA LEU A 49 -13.16 -13.51 1.71
C LEU A 49 -13.63 -14.96 1.66
N ARG A 50 -12.68 -15.89 1.74
CA ARG A 50 -13.00 -17.31 1.87
C ARG A 50 -13.24 -17.64 3.33
N GLU A 51 -14.50 -17.89 3.70
CA GLU A 51 -14.87 -18.38 5.03
C GLU A 51 -14.98 -19.92 4.98
N GLY A 52 -14.13 -20.61 5.74
CA GLY A 52 -14.20 -22.07 5.87
C GLY A 52 -12.92 -22.70 6.43
N LYS A 53 -13.08 -23.78 7.21
CA LYS A 53 -11.96 -24.64 7.65
C LYS A 53 -11.47 -25.46 6.45
N SER A 54 -10.17 -25.75 6.41
CA SER A 54 -9.41 -26.39 5.31
C SER A 54 -9.96 -27.72 4.77
N GLU A 55 -10.98 -28.30 5.40
CA GLU A 55 -11.53 -29.63 5.13
C GLU A 55 -12.93 -29.59 4.46
N ALA A 56 -13.56 -28.42 4.33
CA ALA A 56 -14.87 -28.24 3.68
C ALA A 56 -14.76 -27.26 2.50
N PRO A 57 -15.62 -27.35 1.47
CA PRO A 57 -15.70 -26.32 0.44
C PRO A 57 -16.13 -25.00 1.09
N GLY A 58 -15.14 -24.17 1.45
CA GLY A 58 -15.35 -22.87 2.06
C GLY A 58 -16.20 -21.99 1.13
N PHE A 59 -17.17 -21.28 1.71
CA PHE A 59 -18.00 -20.37 0.94
C PHE A 59 -17.27 -19.03 0.80
N LEU A 60 -17.32 -18.44 -0.39
CA LEU A 60 -16.85 -17.07 -0.61
C LEU A 60 -17.92 -16.11 -0.12
N ARG A 61 -17.57 -15.27 0.85
CA ARG A 61 -18.44 -14.21 1.33
C ARG A 61 -17.94 -12.88 0.80
N GLN A 62 -18.87 -12.13 0.21
CA GLN A 62 -18.59 -10.84 -0.39
C GLN A 62 -19.09 -9.73 0.54
N TYR A 63 -18.27 -8.70 0.69
CA TYR A 63 -18.53 -7.57 1.56
C TYR A 63 -18.36 -6.29 0.77
N ASP A 64 -19.40 -5.46 0.71
CA ASP A 64 -19.30 -4.14 0.12
C ASP A 64 -18.45 -3.26 1.04
N ILE A 65 -17.40 -2.67 0.46
CA ILE A 65 -16.48 -1.80 1.19
C ILE A 65 -16.45 -0.41 0.58
N SER A 66 -16.23 0.58 1.42
CA SER A 66 -16.08 1.98 1.01
C SER A 66 -14.62 2.43 1.01
N PHE A 67 -13.74 1.70 1.70
CA PHE A 67 -12.32 2.07 1.82
C PHE A 67 -11.42 0.84 1.93
N LEU A 68 -10.28 0.91 1.25
CA LEU A 68 -9.13 0.01 1.42
C LEU A 68 -8.06 0.69 2.30
N PRO A 69 -7.19 -0.08 2.98
CA PRO A 69 -5.99 0.45 3.58
C PRO A 69 -5.15 1.21 2.53
N PRO A 70 -4.46 2.30 2.90
CA PRO A 70 -3.65 3.04 1.95
C PRO A 70 -2.48 2.20 1.43
N LEU A 71 -2.08 2.50 0.19
CA LEU A 71 -0.77 2.10 -0.33
C LEU A 71 0.30 2.95 0.36
N LEU A 72 1.38 2.32 0.81
CA LEU A 72 2.49 3.02 1.44
C LEU A 72 3.63 3.17 0.43
N LEU A 73 3.88 4.41 0.01
CA LEU A 73 4.98 4.78 -0.86
C LEU A 73 6.06 5.47 -0.02
N ASN A 74 7.15 4.76 0.26
CA ASN A 74 8.35 5.37 0.83
C ASN A 74 9.32 5.70 -0.29
N PHE A 75 9.90 6.90 -0.28
CA PHE A 75 10.81 7.35 -1.31
C PHE A 75 12.01 8.11 -0.73
N GLY A 76 13.08 8.20 -1.52
CA GLY A 76 14.25 9.05 -1.28
C GLY A 76 14.80 9.56 -2.61
N LEU A 77 15.09 10.85 -2.66
CA LEU A 77 15.54 11.58 -3.84
C LEU A 77 17.08 11.64 -3.82
N PRO A 78 17.75 11.14 -4.86
CA PRO A 78 19.20 11.31 -5.01
C PRO A 78 19.55 12.75 -5.37
N GLU A 79 20.81 13.16 -5.23
CA GLU A 79 21.25 14.55 -5.49
C GLU A 79 21.06 15.02 -6.95
N ASP A 80 20.93 14.08 -7.88
CA ASP A 80 20.80 14.28 -9.33
C ASP A 80 19.38 14.01 -9.84
N TYR A 81 18.39 13.94 -8.95
CA TYR A 81 16.97 13.96 -9.30
C TYR A 81 16.46 15.42 -9.35
N PRO A 82 15.61 15.78 -10.31
CA PRO A 82 14.97 14.91 -11.29
C PRO A 82 15.68 14.76 -12.62
N SER A 83 16.79 15.47 -12.86
CA SER A 83 17.39 15.54 -14.19
C SER A 83 17.94 14.21 -14.72
N SER A 84 18.51 13.37 -13.83
CA SER A 84 19.37 12.25 -14.22
C SER A 84 18.96 10.90 -13.64
N SER A 85 18.54 10.86 -12.37
CA SER A 85 18.20 9.61 -11.67
C SER A 85 16.80 9.64 -11.06
N PRO A 86 16.04 8.53 -11.09
CA PRO A 86 14.72 8.45 -10.47
C PRO A 86 14.80 8.49 -8.94
N PRO A 87 13.67 8.78 -8.26
CA PRO A 87 13.54 8.53 -6.84
C PRO A 87 13.83 7.06 -6.54
N SER A 88 14.60 6.79 -5.49
CA SER A 88 14.62 5.48 -4.86
C SER A 88 13.31 5.26 -4.12
N PHE A 89 12.61 4.14 -4.31
CA PHE A 89 11.32 3.95 -3.66
C PHE A 89 10.99 2.50 -3.31
N SER A 90 10.04 2.35 -2.39
CA SER A 90 9.38 1.10 -2.07
C SER A 90 7.89 1.31 -1.96
N LEU A 91 7.12 0.37 -2.52
CA LEU A 91 5.65 0.39 -2.46
C LEU A 91 5.17 -0.84 -1.70
N THR A 92 4.43 -0.63 -0.60
CA THR A 92 3.87 -1.73 0.19
C THR A 92 2.35 -1.59 0.34
N CYS A 93 1.71 -2.74 0.54
CA CYS A 93 0.27 -2.87 0.58
C CYS A 93 -0.10 -4.19 1.25
N SER A 94 -1.16 -4.21 2.05
CA SER A 94 -1.68 -5.41 2.69
C SER A 94 -2.71 -6.17 1.86
N TRP A 95 -3.27 -5.55 0.82
CA TRP A 95 -4.38 -6.09 0.03
C TRP A 95 -4.01 -6.43 -1.42
N LEU A 96 -2.76 -6.18 -1.83
CA LEU A 96 -2.21 -6.58 -3.12
C LEU A 96 -1.20 -7.72 -2.99
N THR A 97 -1.15 -8.56 -4.01
CA THR A 97 -0.11 -9.60 -4.12
C THR A 97 1.25 -8.99 -4.48
N HIS A 98 2.33 -9.73 -4.22
CA HIS A 98 3.68 -9.32 -4.60
C HIS A 98 3.81 -9.04 -6.11
N THR A 99 3.17 -9.85 -6.95
CA THR A 99 3.19 -9.67 -8.41
C THR A 99 2.49 -8.38 -8.84
N GLN A 100 1.35 -8.04 -8.22
CA GLN A 100 0.64 -6.79 -8.50
C GLN A 100 1.45 -5.58 -8.03
N LEU A 101 2.08 -5.65 -6.85
CA LEU A 101 2.99 -4.61 -6.37
C LEU A 101 4.20 -4.43 -7.29
N ALA A 102 4.79 -5.52 -7.77
CA ALA A 102 5.89 -5.46 -8.73
C ALA A 102 5.46 -4.78 -10.05
N ALA A 103 4.26 -5.07 -10.55
CA ALA A 103 3.71 -4.43 -11.74
C ALA A 103 3.48 -2.92 -11.53
N LEU A 104 2.95 -2.51 -10.37
CA LEU A 104 2.82 -1.09 -10.04
C LEU A 104 4.19 -0.40 -9.96
N ARG A 105 5.17 -1.01 -9.28
CA ARG A 105 6.53 -0.44 -9.19
C ARG A 105 7.17 -0.27 -10.57
N ALA A 106 7.02 -1.25 -11.46
CA ALA A 106 7.51 -1.14 -12.84
C ALA A 106 6.84 0.03 -13.56
N HIS A 107 5.51 0.18 -13.41
CA HIS A 107 4.80 1.29 -14.03
C HIS A 107 5.19 2.67 -13.46
N LEU A 108 5.46 2.78 -12.15
CA LEU A 108 5.97 4.01 -11.56
C LEU A 108 7.34 4.40 -12.16
N ALA A 109 8.22 3.41 -12.38
CA ALA A 109 9.48 3.67 -13.08
C ALA A 109 9.24 4.17 -14.52
N ASP A 110 8.33 3.55 -15.27
CA ASP A 110 7.96 4.00 -16.62
C ASP A 110 7.41 5.44 -16.63
N LEU A 111 6.62 5.81 -15.62
CA LEU A 111 6.09 7.17 -15.48
C LEU A 111 7.20 8.20 -15.28
N TYR A 112 8.26 7.88 -14.55
CA TYR A 112 9.43 8.74 -14.41
C TYR A 112 10.18 8.89 -15.75
N GLU A 113 10.44 7.78 -16.44
CA GLU A 113 11.10 7.85 -17.76
C GLU A 113 10.31 8.72 -18.75
N ALA A 114 8.98 8.71 -18.65
CA ALA A 114 8.11 9.55 -19.47
C ALA A 114 8.15 11.05 -19.11
N THR A 115 8.62 11.45 -17.91
CA THR A 115 8.77 12.87 -17.55
C THR A 115 9.96 13.52 -18.27
N GLY A 116 10.95 12.72 -18.69
CA GLY A 116 12.13 13.22 -19.42
C GLY A 116 13.06 14.08 -18.57
N GLY A 117 13.18 13.77 -17.27
CA GLY A 117 14.06 14.48 -16.34
C GLY A 117 13.35 15.55 -15.52
N ALA A 118 12.09 15.33 -15.15
CA ALA A 118 11.28 16.24 -14.33
C ALA A 118 10.64 15.52 -13.14
N VAL A 119 10.24 16.31 -12.14
CA VAL A 119 9.61 15.84 -10.91
C VAL A 119 8.39 14.95 -11.16
N VAL A 120 8.21 13.89 -10.35
CA VAL A 120 7.27 12.79 -10.65
C VAL A 120 6.39 12.35 -9.48
N LEU A 121 6.69 12.72 -8.24
CA LEU A 121 6.03 12.15 -7.05
C LEU A 121 4.53 12.41 -7.05
N PHE A 122 4.10 13.61 -7.43
CA PHE A 122 2.67 13.91 -7.53
C PHE A 122 1.98 13.02 -8.59
N SER A 123 2.60 12.85 -9.76
CA SER A 123 2.09 11.97 -10.82
C SER A 123 1.98 10.51 -10.36
N TRP A 124 2.95 10.02 -9.60
CA TRP A 124 2.88 8.70 -8.99
C TRP A 124 1.69 8.57 -8.04
N VAL A 125 1.47 9.55 -7.16
CA VAL A 125 0.35 9.54 -6.21
C VAL A 125 -0.99 9.56 -6.94
N GLN A 126 -1.13 10.40 -7.97
CA GLN A 126 -2.35 10.49 -8.80
C GLN A 126 -2.66 9.14 -9.48
N PHE A 127 -1.66 8.55 -10.15
CA PHE A 127 -1.83 7.22 -10.75
C PHE A 127 -2.23 6.16 -9.72
N LEU A 128 -1.55 6.12 -8.58
CA LEU A 128 -1.85 5.15 -7.52
C LEU A 128 -3.26 5.33 -6.97
N ARG A 129 -3.74 6.58 -6.85
CA ARG A 129 -5.07 6.93 -6.35
C ARG A 129 -6.19 6.56 -7.33
N GLU A 130 -6.04 6.90 -8.61
CA GLU A 130 -7.14 6.91 -9.57
C GLU A 130 -7.12 5.70 -10.54
N ASP A 131 -5.93 5.21 -10.88
CA ASP A 131 -5.74 4.27 -11.98
C ASP A 131 -5.12 2.93 -11.58
N ALA A 132 -4.50 2.81 -10.40
CA ALA A 132 -3.87 1.55 -9.97
C ALA A 132 -4.81 0.35 -10.03
N LEU A 133 -6.06 0.50 -9.60
CA LEU A 133 -7.05 -0.58 -9.66
C LEU A 133 -7.36 -1.00 -11.10
N ARG A 134 -7.55 -0.03 -11.99
CA ARG A 134 -7.80 -0.27 -13.42
C ARG A 134 -6.60 -0.93 -14.10
N PHE A 135 -5.40 -0.44 -13.81
CA PHE A 135 -4.14 -0.98 -14.29
C PHE A 135 -3.95 -2.44 -13.87
N LEU A 136 -4.31 -2.78 -12.62
CA LEU A 136 -4.29 -4.14 -12.10
C LEU A 136 -5.50 -4.99 -12.53
N ASN A 137 -6.38 -4.45 -13.36
CA ASN A 137 -7.62 -5.09 -13.83
C ASN A 137 -8.58 -5.47 -12.69
N ILE A 138 -8.57 -4.70 -11.59
CA ILE A 138 -9.46 -4.83 -10.43
C ILE A 138 -10.58 -3.79 -10.56
N HIS A 139 -11.77 -4.23 -11.01
CA HIS A 139 -12.86 -3.29 -11.34
C HIS A 139 -13.94 -3.17 -10.27
N SER A 140 -14.36 -4.26 -9.66
CA SER A 140 -15.49 -4.24 -8.71
C SER A 140 -15.31 -5.18 -7.51
N LYS A 141 -14.30 -6.05 -7.60
CA LYS A 141 -14.10 -7.14 -6.67
C LYS A 141 -12.62 -7.36 -6.43
N LEU A 142 -12.24 -7.39 -5.16
CA LEU A 142 -10.93 -7.83 -4.71
C LEU A 142 -11.05 -9.20 -4.04
N ASP A 143 -10.34 -10.18 -4.57
CA ASP A 143 -10.20 -11.50 -3.95
C ASP A 143 -8.99 -11.46 -3.00
N LEU A 144 -9.25 -11.46 -1.69
CA LEU A 144 -8.18 -11.57 -0.71
C LEU A 144 -7.72 -13.03 -0.61
N PRO A 145 -6.41 -13.28 -0.48
CA PRO A 145 -5.94 -14.62 -0.20
C PRO A 145 -6.58 -15.13 1.09
N PRO A 146 -6.89 -16.43 1.18
CA PRO A 146 -7.33 -17.02 2.44
C PRO A 146 -6.26 -16.72 3.48
N ASP A 147 -6.68 -16.17 4.62
CA ASP A 147 -5.80 -15.99 5.76
C ASP A 147 -5.28 -17.38 6.17
N GLU A 148 -4.04 -17.71 5.79
CA GLU A 148 -3.40 -18.99 6.11
C GLU A 148 -3.24 -19.21 7.62
N ARG A 149 -3.68 -18.25 8.46
CA ARG A 149 -3.51 -18.25 9.91
C ARG A 149 -4.79 -18.29 10.72
N SER A 150 -5.95 -18.33 10.08
CA SER A 150 -7.19 -18.75 10.75
C SER A 150 -7.18 -20.26 11.13
N THR A 151 -6.07 -20.97 10.81
CA THR A 151 -5.80 -22.37 11.18
C THR A 151 -4.79 -22.58 12.30
N LEU A 152 -4.28 -21.55 12.98
CA LEU A 152 -3.58 -21.76 14.26
C LEU A 152 -4.61 -21.87 15.39
N HIS A 153 -5.26 -23.02 15.45
CA HIS A 153 -5.71 -23.55 16.74
C HIS A 153 -4.45 -23.62 17.62
N TYR A 154 -4.51 -23.02 18.81
CA TYR A 154 -3.55 -23.20 19.88
C TYR A 154 -3.48 -24.70 20.24
N ASN A 155 -2.73 -25.46 19.46
CA ASN A 155 -2.26 -26.78 19.88
C ASN A 155 -0.95 -26.52 20.59
N GLN A 156 -1.03 -26.70 21.89
CA GLN A 156 0.05 -26.55 22.83
C GLN A 156 1.02 -27.72 22.65
N ASP A 157 1.82 -27.68 21.60
CA ASP A 157 3.00 -28.54 21.46
C ASP A 157 4.14 -27.70 20.90
N GLN A 158 5.20 -27.60 21.70
CA GLN A 158 6.43 -26.90 21.39
C GLN A 158 7.00 -27.43 20.09
N HIS A 159 6.95 -26.62 19.03
CA HIS A 159 7.88 -26.74 17.93
C HIS A 159 8.63 -25.43 17.80
N ASP A 160 9.88 -25.47 18.26
CA ASP A 160 10.89 -24.45 18.06
C ASP A 160 11.07 -24.24 16.55
N CYS A 161 10.63 -23.09 16.05
CA CYS A 161 11.01 -22.61 14.74
C CYS A 161 11.46 -21.16 14.89
N GLY A 162 12.76 -20.97 14.62
CA GLY A 162 13.50 -19.76 14.91
C GLY A 162 12.94 -18.48 14.29
N GLN A 163 12.95 -17.43 15.11
CA GLN A 163 13.45 -16.09 14.79
C GLN A 163 13.27 -15.62 13.32
N ASP A 164 12.04 -15.41 12.86
CA ASP A 164 11.70 -14.31 11.94
C ASP A 164 10.19 -14.06 11.91
N PHE A 165 9.60 -13.72 13.06
CA PHE A 165 8.20 -13.28 13.10
C PHE A 165 8.13 -11.78 12.78
N SER A 166 8.39 -11.47 11.51
CA SER A 166 7.94 -10.24 10.86
C SER A 166 6.45 -10.09 11.17
N TRP A 167 6.10 -8.96 11.77
CA TRP A 167 4.72 -8.59 12.08
C TRP A 167 3.86 -8.83 10.84
N CYS A 168 2.93 -9.78 10.92
CA CYS A 168 2.03 -10.02 9.81
C CYS A 168 0.83 -9.11 9.97
N CYS A 169 0.78 -8.10 9.11
CA CYS A 169 -0.41 -7.28 8.94
C CYS A 169 -1.56 -8.18 8.48
N ALA A 170 -2.50 -8.46 9.37
CA ALA A 170 -3.74 -9.13 9.02
C ALA A 170 -4.77 -8.08 8.61
N LEU A 171 -5.61 -8.39 7.61
CA LEU A 171 -6.70 -7.52 7.20
C LEU A 171 -7.99 -7.91 7.92
N ARG A 172 -8.71 -6.91 8.45
CA ARG A 172 -10.01 -7.10 9.08
C ARG A 172 -11.04 -6.13 8.53
N LEU A 173 -12.26 -6.63 8.31
CA LEU A 173 -13.40 -5.79 8.03
C LEU A 173 -13.90 -5.13 9.32
N THR A 174 -14.04 -3.81 9.27
CA THR A 174 -14.59 -2.98 10.36
C THR A 174 -15.68 -2.07 9.81
N THR A 175 -16.64 -1.71 10.64
CA THR A 175 -17.69 -0.74 10.26
C THR A 175 -17.51 0.52 11.08
N LYS A 176 -17.28 1.67 10.42
CA LYS A 176 -17.18 2.99 11.04
C LYS A 176 -18.19 3.91 10.36
N ASN A 177 -19.04 4.59 11.15
CA ASN A 177 -20.07 5.51 10.66
C ASN A 177 -20.97 4.92 9.55
N GLY A 178 -21.30 3.62 9.64
CA GLY A 178 -22.14 2.93 8.66
C GLY A 178 -21.44 2.56 7.34
N LYS A 179 -20.14 2.87 7.19
CA LYS A 179 -19.32 2.45 6.05
C LYS A 179 -18.44 1.27 6.46
N THR A 180 -18.27 0.29 5.56
CA THR A 180 -17.36 -0.84 5.78
C THR A 180 -15.97 -0.45 5.31
N HIS A 181 -14.98 -0.66 6.17
CA HIS A 181 -13.57 -0.42 5.93
C HIS A 181 -12.82 -1.74 6.03
N LEU A 182 -11.92 -1.98 5.10
CA LEU A 182 -10.88 -2.96 5.31
C LEU A 182 -9.73 -2.24 6.04
N GLN A 183 -9.31 -2.74 7.21
CA GLN A 183 -8.27 -2.12 8.03
C GLN A 183 -7.19 -3.16 8.36
N GLU A 184 -5.93 -2.71 8.36
CA GLU A 184 -4.81 -3.49 8.88
C GLU A 184 -4.90 -3.61 10.40
N TYR A 185 -4.59 -4.80 10.91
CA TYR A 185 -4.53 -5.10 12.33
C TYR A 185 -3.27 -5.90 12.64
N VAL A 186 -2.54 -5.46 13.66
CA VAL A 186 -1.40 -6.20 14.20
C VAL A 186 -1.95 -7.23 15.17
N CYS A 187 -1.74 -8.51 14.89
CA CYS A 187 -2.00 -9.56 15.87
C CYS A 187 -1.02 -9.39 17.04
N GLU A 188 -1.41 -8.63 18.06
CA GLU A 188 -0.70 -8.60 19.34
C GLU A 188 -0.77 -9.99 19.96
N ASN A 189 0.28 -10.80 19.75
CA ASN A 189 0.52 -11.97 20.55
C ASN A 189 0.69 -11.50 21.99
N HIS A 190 -0.37 -11.61 22.79
CA HIS A 190 -0.32 -11.45 24.23
C HIS A 190 0.65 -12.48 24.80
N ARG A 191 1.92 -12.08 24.94
CA ARG A 191 2.92 -12.78 25.71
C ARG A 191 2.54 -12.55 27.19
N LYS A 192 1.80 -13.49 27.78
CA LYS A 192 1.73 -13.63 29.24
C LYS A 192 2.91 -14.45 29.73
#